data_AF-K0SX29-F1
#
_entry.id   AF-K0SX29-F1
#
_cell.length_a   1.000
_cell.length_b   1.000
_cell.length_c   1.000
_cell.angle_alpha   90.00
_cell.angle_beta   90.00
_cell.angle_gamma   90.00
#
_symmetry.space_group_name_H-M   'P 1'
#
loop_
_entity.id
_entity.type
_entity.pdbx_description
1 polymer ?
#
loop_
_entity_poly.entity_id
_entity_poly.type
_entity_poly.pdbx_seq_one_letter_code
_entity_poly.pdbx_strand_id
1 'polypeptide(L)'
;MLGRPFILSAISGFLLVRNALAQNETEASQQSQWQEYDCFDPTAPSLVRRGQSTTVCLYVGPGGDWNSAIKYKRFSVNFVADEFSSYNVPGCKSWTKHHNYPAGDWQDEPCSIALAAATELPNVPAIVTSKIATPNVSYALSLPPSYCPAAFGAIAEKNYFQSEATHIFAASQSKLSFQRKYYDTSDSFLYPYLTAIIDVDQGIVQGIAWDNACIFCEEKHCLPNTYNFNGTLATQEQIGQPVNGCRVEQLTCLEMKGGDNDVCELTLYVVWTGTDADGNVLLSSDSRFSMFPPNRVQEKVTDGYNNAIDTLKKKAGQAKDSVEGALGLS
;
A
#
# COMPACT_ATOMS: atom_id res chain seq x y z
N MET A 1 -17.55 22.76 79.94
CA MET A 1 -18.35 23.29 78.81
C MET A 1 -17.66 22.82 77.55
N LEU A 2 -18.09 21.71 76.95
CA LEU A 2 -19.11 21.67 75.88
C LEU A 2 -18.69 22.67 74.78
N GLY A 3 -18.14 22.30 73.62
CA GLY A 3 -18.32 21.10 72.82
C GLY A 3 -19.04 21.49 71.53
N ARG A 4 -18.35 21.47 70.39
CA ARG A 4 -18.73 20.67 69.20
C ARG A 4 -17.82 20.97 67.99
N PRO A 5 -17.57 19.95 67.15
CA PRO A 5 -16.80 20.03 65.91
C PRO A 5 -17.72 20.32 64.71
N PHE A 6 -17.16 20.79 63.59
CA PHE A 6 -17.84 20.67 62.30
C PHE A 6 -16.89 20.19 61.19
N ILE A 7 -17.38 19.13 60.57
CA ILE A 7 -16.90 18.36 59.43
C ILE A 7 -17.11 19.18 58.16
N LEU A 8 -16.20 19.12 57.19
CA LEU A 8 -16.59 18.98 55.79
C LEU A 8 -15.47 18.34 54.96
N SER A 9 -15.78 17.10 54.58
CA SER A 9 -15.06 16.21 53.70
C SER A 9 -15.47 16.48 52.24
N ALA A 10 -14.51 16.22 51.36
CA ALA A 10 -14.67 15.73 49.99
C ALA A 10 -15.72 16.38 49.06
N ILE A 11 -15.27 17.34 48.26
CA ILE A 11 -15.83 17.61 46.93
C ILE A 11 -14.67 17.78 45.95
N SER A 12 -14.04 16.67 45.52
CA SER A 12 -12.99 16.70 44.50
C SER A 12 -12.96 15.43 43.63
N GLY A 13 -14.14 14.86 43.37
CA GLY A 13 -14.29 13.63 42.57
C GLY A 13 -15.26 13.72 41.39
N PHE A 14 -16.04 14.81 41.27
CA PHE A 14 -17.13 14.89 40.29
C PHE A 14 -16.79 15.69 39.02
N LEU A 15 -15.64 16.40 38.98
CA LEU A 15 -15.24 17.20 37.81
C LEU A 15 -14.46 16.40 36.75
N LEU A 16 -13.85 15.27 37.10
CA LEU A 16 -13.02 14.50 36.15
C LEU A 16 -13.82 13.57 35.23
N VAL A 17 -15.05 13.20 35.60
CA VAL A 17 -15.88 12.27 34.79
C VAL A 17 -16.65 13.00 33.67
N ARG A 18 -16.92 14.30 33.81
CA ARG A 18 -17.63 15.07 32.77
C ARG A 18 -16.78 15.39 31.54
N ASN A 19 -15.46 15.48 31.66
CA ASN A 19 -14.58 15.75 30.52
C ASN A 19 -14.43 14.54 29.58
N ALA A 20 -14.50 13.31 30.09
CA ALA A 20 -14.35 12.12 29.25
C ALA A 20 -15.58 11.84 28.36
N LEU A 21 -16.78 12.21 28.82
CA LEU A 21 -18.01 12.02 28.03
C LEU A 21 -18.20 13.09 26.94
N ALA A 22 -17.70 14.31 27.15
CA ALA A 22 -17.79 15.40 26.17
C ALA A 22 -16.86 15.20 24.95
N GLN A 23 -15.73 14.50 25.11
CA GLN A 23 -14.85 14.18 23.98
C GLN A 23 -15.47 13.15 23.04
N ASN A 24 -16.26 12.21 23.57
CA ASN A 24 -16.82 11.10 22.79
C ASN A 24 -17.98 11.51 21.86
N GLU A 25 -18.75 12.55 22.22
CA GLU A 25 -19.81 13.09 21.35
C GLU A 25 -19.25 13.92 20.18
N THR A 26 -18.02 14.42 20.28
CA THR A 26 -17.40 15.24 19.23
C THR A 26 -16.94 14.37 18.06
N GLU A 27 -16.39 13.18 18.33
CA GLU A 27 -15.85 12.26 17.31
C GLU A 27 -16.97 11.65 16.44
N ALA A 28 -18.10 11.28 17.03
CA ALA A 28 -19.24 10.70 16.29
C ALA A 28 -19.88 11.68 15.30
N SER A 29 -19.80 13.00 15.53
CA SER A 29 -20.33 14.01 14.61
C SER A 29 -19.43 14.28 13.39
N GLN A 30 -18.11 14.08 13.55
CA GLN A 30 -17.12 14.34 12.50
C GLN A 30 -17.14 13.27 11.39
N GLN A 31 -17.62 12.06 11.68
CA GLN A 31 -17.69 10.97 10.72
C GLN A 31 -18.70 11.24 9.57
N SER A 32 -19.61 12.20 9.75
CA SER A 32 -20.61 12.57 8.72
C SER A 32 -20.05 13.41 7.56
N GLN A 33 -18.78 13.83 7.60
CA GLN A 33 -18.18 14.69 6.58
C GLN A 33 -17.01 14.05 5.80
N TRP A 34 -16.73 12.76 6.03
CA TRP A 34 -15.63 12.09 5.35
C TRP A 34 -15.89 12.01 3.85
N GLN A 35 -14.91 12.43 3.06
CA GLN A 35 -14.94 12.27 1.62
C GLN A 35 -14.68 10.81 1.26
N GLU A 36 -15.13 10.37 0.08
CA GLU A 36 -14.97 8.99 -0.39
C GLU A 36 -13.51 8.48 -0.35
N TYR A 37 -12.56 9.41 -0.47
CA TYR A 37 -11.13 9.13 -0.58
C TYR A 37 -10.33 9.46 0.66
N ASP A 38 -11.02 9.88 1.73
CA ASP A 38 -10.39 10.04 3.02
C ASP A 38 -9.89 8.68 3.50
N CYS A 39 -8.65 8.67 3.96
CA CYS A 39 -7.98 7.50 4.49
C CYS A 39 -7.80 7.65 6.00
N PHE A 40 -8.81 7.17 6.73
CA PHE A 40 -8.80 7.12 8.18
C PHE A 40 -9.10 5.69 8.64
N ASP A 41 -8.31 5.19 9.58
CA ASP A 41 -8.68 4.05 10.42
C ASP A 41 -9.34 4.62 11.67
N PRO A 42 -10.62 4.30 11.95
CA PRO A 42 -11.32 4.82 13.11
C PRO A 42 -10.70 4.36 14.44
N THR A 43 -9.81 3.38 14.42
CA THR A 43 -9.08 2.88 15.59
C THR A 43 -7.69 3.50 15.74
N ALA A 44 -7.19 4.17 14.70
CA ALA A 44 -5.89 4.84 14.73
C ALA A 44 -6.02 6.30 15.24
N PRO A 45 -4.96 6.86 15.83
CA PRO A 45 -4.92 8.28 16.18
C PRO A 45 -5.15 9.16 14.94
N SER A 46 -5.92 10.24 15.10
CA SER A 46 -6.16 11.22 14.03
C SER A 46 -4.91 12.03 13.67
N LEU A 47 -3.94 12.12 14.59
CA LEU A 47 -2.67 12.81 14.39
C LEU A 47 -1.52 11.81 14.32
N VAL A 48 -0.63 12.00 13.36
CA VAL A 48 0.59 11.20 13.18
C VAL A 48 1.55 11.46 14.35
N ARG A 49 2.01 10.39 14.98
CA ARG A 49 2.99 10.39 16.07
C ARG A 49 4.10 9.41 15.76
N ARG A 50 5.35 9.83 15.93
CA ARG A 50 6.52 8.98 15.68
C ARG A 50 6.42 7.66 16.45
N GLY A 51 6.68 6.55 15.77
CA GLY A 51 6.61 5.21 16.35
C GLY A 51 5.19 4.67 16.55
N GLN A 52 4.15 5.40 16.13
CA GLN A 52 2.77 4.94 16.17
C GLN A 52 2.25 4.54 14.79
N SER A 53 1.29 3.63 14.79
CA SER A 53 0.59 3.21 13.58
C SER A 53 -0.20 4.37 12.97
N THR A 54 -0.02 4.60 11.67
CA THR A 54 -0.74 5.57 10.85
C THR A 54 -1.21 4.90 9.57
N THR A 55 -2.46 5.17 9.18
CA THR A 55 -3.06 4.55 8.01
C THR A 55 -2.67 5.26 6.73
N VAL A 56 -2.28 4.46 5.74
CA VAL A 56 -2.09 4.88 4.36
C VAL A 56 -2.92 3.96 3.49
N CYS A 57 -3.68 4.57 2.58
CA CYS A 57 -4.54 3.86 1.67
C CYS A 57 -3.94 3.93 0.28
N LEU A 58 -3.90 2.80 -0.41
CA LEU A 58 -3.56 2.73 -1.81
C LEU A 58 -4.84 2.49 -2.60
N TYR A 59 -5.09 3.33 -3.60
CA TYR A 59 -6.23 3.18 -4.48
C TYR A 59 -5.74 2.74 -5.85
N VAL A 60 -6.39 1.72 -6.40
CA VAL A 60 -6.01 1.09 -7.66
C VAL A 60 -7.24 1.06 -8.55
N GLY A 61 -7.13 1.58 -9.77
CA GLY A 61 -8.26 1.66 -10.70
C GLY A 61 -7.86 1.60 -12.18
N PRO A 62 -8.85 1.35 -13.05
CA PRO A 62 -8.63 1.09 -14.48
C PRO A 62 -8.44 2.33 -15.36
N GLY A 63 -8.47 3.53 -14.79
CA GLY A 63 -8.43 4.77 -15.56
C GLY A 63 -7.71 5.87 -14.80
N GLY A 64 -7.09 6.78 -15.56
CA GLY A 64 -6.45 7.97 -15.02
C GLY A 64 -7.40 9.17 -14.93
N ASP A 65 -8.58 9.11 -15.58
CA ASP A 65 -9.58 10.16 -15.45
C ASP A 65 -10.38 9.96 -14.17
N TRP A 66 -10.01 10.75 -13.17
CA TRP A 66 -10.47 10.60 -11.81
C TRP A 66 -11.83 11.28 -11.62
N ASN A 67 -12.86 10.64 -12.20
CA ASN A 67 -14.26 11.03 -12.06
C ASN A 67 -15.05 10.00 -11.22
N SER A 68 -16.19 10.43 -10.68
CA SER A 68 -17.02 9.64 -9.75
C SER A 68 -17.63 8.37 -10.34
N ALA A 69 -17.48 8.13 -11.65
CA ALA A 69 -18.00 6.93 -12.31
C ALA A 69 -17.00 5.76 -12.30
N ILE A 70 -15.71 6.00 -12.00
CA ILE A 70 -14.69 4.95 -11.97
C ILE A 70 -14.65 4.29 -10.59
N LYS A 71 -14.72 2.96 -10.57
CA LYS A 71 -14.57 2.16 -9.34
C LYS A 71 -13.10 1.90 -9.05
N TYR A 72 -12.65 2.31 -7.87
CA TYR A 72 -11.32 2.03 -7.35
C TYR A 72 -11.37 0.94 -6.30
N LYS A 73 -10.34 0.11 -6.25
CA LYS A 73 -10.07 -0.79 -5.13
C LYS A 73 -9.18 -0.07 -4.13
N ARG A 74 -9.61 -0.01 -2.87
CA ARG A 74 -8.84 0.58 -1.77
C ARG A 74 -8.16 -0.51 -0.95
N PHE A 75 -6.87 -0.34 -0.71
CA PHE A 75 -6.07 -1.14 0.21
C PHE A 75 -5.65 -0.24 1.37
N SER A 76 -6.17 -0.49 2.56
CA SER A 76 -5.82 0.28 3.77
C SER A 76 -4.75 -0.48 4.55
N VAL A 77 -3.62 0.18 4.82
CA VAL A 77 -2.47 -0.42 5.49
C VAL A 77 -2.01 0.50 6.60
N ASN A 78 -1.68 -0.10 7.73
CA ASN A 78 -1.19 0.60 8.91
C ASN A 78 0.33 0.50 8.94
N PHE A 79 0.99 1.65 8.84
CA PHE A 79 2.45 1.79 8.86
C PHE A 79 2.91 2.48 10.13
N VAL A 80 4.07 2.13 10.65
CA VAL A 80 4.66 2.83 11.79
C VAL A 80 5.26 4.14 11.28
N ALA A 81 4.79 5.26 11.82
CA ALA A 81 5.29 6.57 11.46
C ALA A 81 6.77 6.70 11.84
N ASP A 82 7.55 7.25 10.92
CA ASP A 82 9.02 7.33 10.97
C ASP A 82 9.78 6.02 10.77
N GLU A 83 9.13 4.96 10.29
CA GLU A 83 9.82 3.76 9.83
C GLU A 83 9.78 3.66 8.30
N PHE A 84 10.93 3.28 7.70
CA PHE A 84 10.97 2.89 6.29
C PHE A 84 10.21 1.57 6.13
N SER A 85 9.02 1.64 5.52
CA SER A 85 8.10 0.50 5.45
C SER A 85 7.79 0.13 4.01
N SER A 86 7.40 -1.13 3.79
CA SER A 86 6.96 -1.61 2.48
C SER A 86 5.68 -2.42 2.59
N TYR A 87 4.83 -2.33 1.58
CA TYR A 87 3.62 -3.14 1.42
C TYR A 87 3.53 -3.69 0.00
N ASN A 88 3.39 -5.00 -0.08
CA ASN A 88 3.17 -5.71 -1.32
C ASN A 88 1.66 -5.80 -1.58
N VAL A 89 1.21 -5.29 -2.72
CA VAL A 89 -0.22 -5.21 -3.04
C VAL A 89 -0.74 -6.58 -3.50
N PRO A 90 -1.61 -7.24 -2.71
CA PRO A 90 -2.04 -8.60 -3.02
C PRO A 90 -2.85 -8.67 -4.32
N GLY A 91 -2.63 -9.75 -5.08
CA GLY A 91 -3.34 -10.00 -6.34
C GLY A 91 -2.71 -9.33 -7.56
N CYS A 92 -1.62 -8.57 -7.41
CA CYS A 92 -0.85 -8.07 -8.55
C CYS A 92 0.02 -9.16 -9.24
N LYS A 93 -0.04 -10.42 -8.77
CA LYS A 93 0.86 -11.53 -9.17
C LYS A 93 0.42 -12.37 -10.39
N SER A 94 -0.80 -12.22 -10.90
CA SER A 94 -1.39 -13.26 -11.77
C SER A 94 -1.34 -12.95 -13.28
N TRP A 95 -0.15 -12.98 -13.86
CA TRP A 95 -0.02 -13.35 -15.27
C TRP A 95 0.42 -14.82 -15.34
N THR A 96 -0.52 -15.78 -15.33
CA THR A 96 -0.17 -17.21 -15.46
C THR A 96 -0.21 -17.60 -16.93
N LYS A 97 0.90 -18.14 -17.44
CA LYS A 97 0.91 -18.83 -18.74
C LYS A 97 0.20 -20.18 -18.58
N HIS A 98 -1.05 -20.27 -19.01
CA HIS A 98 -1.72 -21.57 -19.15
C HIS A 98 -1.01 -22.40 -20.22
N HIS A 99 -0.26 -23.42 -19.80
CA HIS A 99 0.56 -24.26 -20.68
C HIS A 99 -0.24 -25.16 -21.64
N ASN A 100 -1.58 -25.10 -21.62
CA ASN A 100 -2.45 -26.00 -22.36
C ASN A 100 -3.27 -25.35 -23.48
N TYR A 101 -3.08 -24.06 -23.77
CA TYR A 101 -3.75 -23.41 -24.90
C TYR A 101 -2.80 -23.31 -26.11
N PRO A 102 -3.25 -23.70 -27.33
CA PRO A 102 -2.48 -23.47 -28.54
C PRO A 102 -2.18 -21.97 -28.68
N ALA A 103 -0.98 -21.65 -29.14
CA ALA A 103 -0.53 -20.27 -29.35
C ALA A 103 -1.56 -19.48 -30.17
N GLY A 104 -2.33 -18.61 -29.49
CA GLY A 104 -3.42 -17.86 -30.12
C GLY A 104 -4.56 -17.46 -29.18
N ASP A 105 -4.78 -18.18 -28.08
CA ASP A 105 -5.83 -17.85 -27.09
C ASP A 105 -5.22 -17.57 -25.71
N TRP A 106 -4.97 -16.29 -25.43
CA TRP A 106 -4.68 -15.82 -24.07
C TRP A 106 -6.02 -15.61 -23.36
N GLN A 107 -6.51 -16.63 -22.66
CA GLN A 107 -7.58 -16.41 -21.69
C GLN A 107 -6.94 -15.99 -20.36
N ASP A 108 -7.20 -14.75 -19.98
CA ASP A 108 -6.82 -14.18 -18.69
C ASP A 108 -7.56 -14.92 -17.58
N GLU A 109 -6.84 -15.69 -16.75
CA GLU A 109 -7.42 -16.12 -15.49
C GLU A 109 -7.41 -14.97 -14.47
N PRO A 110 -8.55 -14.70 -13.83
CA PRO A 110 -8.67 -13.61 -12.87
C PRO A 110 -7.79 -13.86 -11.65
N CYS A 111 -7.24 -12.76 -11.11
CA CYS A 111 -6.45 -12.70 -9.89
C CYS A 111 -7.16 -13.42 -8.72
N SER A 112 -6.85 -14.70 -8.53
CA SER A 112 -7.38 -15.51 -7.44
C SER A 112 -6.54 -15.26 -6.20
N ILE A 113 -6.98 -14.35 -5.33
CA ILE A 113 -6.40 -14.17 -4.00
C ILE A 113 -7.01 -15.21 -3.06
N ALA A 114 -6.18 -16.07 -2.47
CA ALA A 114 -6.55 -16.84 -1.29
C ALA A 114 -6.64 -15.88 -0.08
N LEU A 115 -7.83 -15.78 0.51
CA LEU A 115 -8.19 -14.79 1.51
C LEU A 115 -7.55 -15.07 2.89
N ALA A 116 -6.83 -14.11 3.44
CA ALA A 116 -6.87 -13.82 4.87
C ALA A 116 -7.84 -12.64 5.05
N ALA A 117 -8.89 -12.83 5.85
CA ALA A 117 -10.07 -11.99 5.87
C ALA A 117 -9.80 -10.54 6.32
N ALA A 118 -10.34 -9.58 5.56
CA ALA A 118 -10.67 -8.24 6.05
C ALA A 118 -12.14 -8.27 6.55
N THR A 119 -12.39 -7.80 7.77
CA THR A 119 -13.73 -7.75 8.36
C THR A 119 -14.49 -6.51 7.91
N GLU A 120 -15.70 -6.70 7.35
CA GLU A 120 -16.75 -5.69 7.37
C GLU A 120 -17.52 -5.81 8.70
N LEU A 121 -17.71 -4.70 9.42
CA LEU A 121 -18.48 -4.67 10.68
C LEU A 121 -19.95 -4.33 10.38
N PRO A 122 -20.94 -5.13 10.82
CA PRO A 122 -22.32 -4.71 10.89
C PRO A 122 -22.60 -3.93 12.19
N ASN A 123 -23.42 -2.90 12.09
CA ASN A 123 -23.93 -2.07 13.19
C ASN A 123 -24.66 -2.90 14.27
N VAL A 124 -24.13 -3.00 15.50
CA VAL A 124 -24.84 -3.42 16.72
C VAL A 124 -24.24 -2.73 17.97
N PRO A 125 -25.05 -2.26 18.94
CA PRO A 125 -24.60 -1.37 20.01
C PRO A 125 -23.80 -2.06 21.13
N ALA A 126 -22.88 -1.29 21.72
CA ALA A 126 -21.95 -1.71 22.77
C ALA A 126 -22.64 -1.98 24.12
N ILE A 127 -22.26 -3.10 24.76
CA ILE A 127 -22.41 -3.30 26.21
C ILE A 127 -21.02 -3.29 26.84
N VAL A 128 -20.85 -2.39 27.80
CA VAL A 128 -19.66 -2.14 28.61
C VAL A 128 -19.45 -3.26 29.64
N THR A 129 -18.22 -3.74 29.81
CA THR A 129 -17.65 -4.00 31.15
C THR A 129 -16.12 -3.91 31.13
N SER A 130 -15.59 -3.51 32.28
CA SER A 130 -14.27 -2.93 32.51
C SER A 130 -13.20 -3.90 33.03
N LYS A 131 -11.93 -3.51 32.83
CA LYS A 131 -10.84 -3.30 33.83
C LYS A 131 -9.60 -4.23 33.84
N ILE A 132 -8.45 -3.52 33.87
CA ILE A 132 -7.11 -3.77 34.48
C ILE A 132 -5.95 -4.15 33.52
N ALA A 133 -4.84 -3.45 33.74
CA ALA A 133 -3.62 -3.33 32.96
C ALA A 133 -2.50 -4.31 33.37
N THR A 134 -1.62 -4.65 32.42
CA THR A 134 -0.12 -4.66 32.48
C THR A 134 0.47 -5.18 31.15
N PRO A 135 1.77 -4.96 30.83
CA PRO A 135 2.24 -4.74 29.47
C PRO A 135 2.87 -5.95 28.76
N ASN A 136 2.92 -5.84 27.42
CA ASN A 136 3.75 -6.58 26.47
C ASN A 136 3.65 -8.11 26.45
N VAL A 137 2.63 -8.63 25.75
CA VAL A 137 2.70 -9.91 25.02
C VAL A 137 1.82 -9.80 23.77
N SER A 138 2.40 -10.03 22.59
CA SER A 138 1.64 -10.23 21.35
C SER A 138 0.91 -11.58 21.43
N TYR A 139 -0.41 -11.55 21.65
CA TYR A 139 -1.25 -12.74 21.54
C TYR A 139 -1.86 -12.81 20.15
N ALA A 140 -1.49 -13.81 19.36
CA ALA A 140 -2.33 -14.31 18.28
C ALA A 140 -3.52 -15.03 18.94
N LEU A 141 -4.71 -14.40 18.90
CA LEU A 141 -5.95 -15.04 19.30
C LEU A 141 -6.31 -16.13 18.28
N SER A 142 -6.00 -17.37 18.61
CA SER A 142 -6.52 -18.58 17.96
C SER A 142 -8.02 -18.70 18.29
N LEU A 143 -8.88 -18.27 17.37
CA LEU A 143 -10.32 -18.58 17.42
C LEU A 143 -10.58 -20.01 16.88
N PRO A 144 -11.53 -20.75 17.47
CA PRO A 144 -11.83 -22.13 17.07
C PRO A 144 -12.46 -22.21 15.65
N PRO A 145 -12.16 -23.27 14.88
CA PRO A 145 -12.63 -23.44 13.51
C PRO A 145 -14.03 -24.04 13.50
N SER A 146 -15.05 -23.25 13.81
CA SER A 146 -16.43 -23.59 13.40
C SER A 146 -17.28 -22.34 13.42
N TYR A 147 -18.03 -22.13 12.32
CA TYR A 147 -18.82 -20.95 11.95
C TYR A 147 -18.12 -19.86 11.15
N CYS A 148 -17.73 -20.18 9.92
CA CYS A 148 -17.80 -19.22 8.81
C CYS A 148 -19.10 -19.48 8.05
N PRO A 149 -20.10 -18.56 8.07
CA PRO A 149 -21.23 -18.65 7.16
C PRO A 149 -20.71 -18.47 5.72
N ALA A 150 -20.91 -19.50 4.91
CA ALA A 150 -20.59 -19.53 3.49
C ALA A 150 -21.52 -18.59 2.72
N ALA A 151 -21.18 -17.30 2.63
CA ALA A 151 -21.91 -16.36 1.79
C ALA A 151 -21.11 -15.08 1.45
N PHE A 152 -19.85 -15.19 1.01
CA PHE A 152 -19.12 -14.06 0.36
C PHE A 152 -18.20 -14.53 -0.77
N GLY A 153 -18.64 -15.54 -1.53
CA GLY A 153 -17.89 -16.12 -2.66
C GLY A 153 -18.00 -15.37 -3.99
N ALA A 154 -18.18 -14.04 -4.00
CA ALA A 154 -18.46 -13.30 -5.23
C ALA A 154 -17.72 -11.95 -5.39
N ILE A 155 -16.52 -11.80 -4.84
CA ILE A 155 -15.62 -10.67 -5.18
C ILE A 155 -14.27 -11.18 -5.75
N ALA A 156 -14.20 -12.45 -6.14
CA ALA A 156 -12.96 -13.12 -6.54
C ALA A 156 -12.69 -13.19 -8.06
N GLU A 157 -13.44 -12.48 -8.93
CA GLU A 157 -13.38 -12.74 -10.38
C GLU A 157 -13.21 -11.50 -11.28
N LYS A 158 -12.83 -10.33 -10.75
CA LYS A 158 -12.49 -9.20 -11.63
C LYS A 158 -10.98 -9.04 -11.74
N ASN A 159 -10.43 -9.37 -12.90
CA ASN A 159 -9.07 -8.99 -13.27
C ASN A 159 -9.05 -7.46 -13.44
N TYR A 160 -8.76 -6.74 -12.35
CA TYR A 160 -8.70 -5.26 -12.34
C TYR A 160 -7.58 -4.70 -13.24
N PHE A 161 -6.72 -5.57 -13.78
CA PHE A 161 -5.62 -5.24 -14.68
C PHE A 161 -5.95 -5.50 -16.17
N GLN A 162 -7.17 -5.93 -16.50
CA GLN A 162 -7.66 -6.04 -17.88
C GLN A 162 -8.00 -4.69 -18.55
N SER A 163 -7.96 -3.59 -17.80
CA SER A 163 -8.12 -2.26 -18.36
C SER A 163 -6.84 -1.80 -19.06
N GLU A 164 -6.99 -0.96 -20.09
CA GLU A 164 -5.90 -0.39 -20.89
C GLU A 164 -4.81 0.34 -20.06
N ALA A 165 -5.11 0.73 -18.82
CA ALA A 165 -4.11 1.19 -17.86
C ALA A 165 -4.56 1.00 -16.41
N THR A 166 -3.68 0.54 -15.52
CA THR A 166 -3.95 0.58 -14.08
C THR A 166 -3.26 1.78 -13.45
N HIS A 167 -4.05 2.72 -12.94
CA HIS A 167 -3.57 3.91 -12.23
C HIS A 167 -3.69 3.73 -10.73
N ILE A 168 -2.76 4.34 -10.01
CA ILE A 168 -2.58 4.18 -8.59
C ILE A 168 -2.31 5.53 -7.94
N PHE A 169 -2.91 5.80 -6.79
CA PHE A 169 -2.49 6.91 -5.95
C PHE A 169 -2.58 6.50 -4.47
N ALA A 170 -1.79 7.17 -3.64
CA ALA A 170 -1.79 7.00 -2.20
C ALA A 170 -2.61 8.11 -1.54
N ALA A 171 -3.23 7.78 -0.42
CA ALA A 171 -3.94 8.72 0.44
C ALA A 171 -3.61 8.48 1.91
N SER A 172 -3.64 9.53 2.71
CA SER A 172 -3.56 9.46 4.17
C SER A 172 -4.27 10.69 4.73
N GLN A 173 -5.12 10.48 5.74
CA GLN A 173 -6.09 11.49 6.18
C GLN A 173 -6.90 11.99 4.97
N SER A 174 -7.00 13.30 4.76
CA SER A 174 -7.68 13.92 3.61
C SER A 174 -6.74 14.34 2.48
N LYS A 175 -5.51 13.83 2.44
CA LYS A 175 -4.50 14.18 1.43
C LYS A 175 -4.29 13.02 0.45
N LEU A 176 -4.09 13.39 -0.82
CA LEU A 176 -3.89 12.48 -1.93
C LEU A 176 -2.53 12.78 -2.60
N SER A 177 -1.90 11.75 -3.14
CA SER A 177 -0.78 11.89 -4.09
C SER A 177 -1.30 12.09 -5.51
N PHE A 178 -0.42 12.48 -6.43
CA PHE A 178 -0.70 12.33 -7.87
C PHE A 178 -0.85 10.86 -8.25
N GLN A 179 -1.41 10.59 -9.43
CA GLN A 179 -1.56 9.24 -9.93
C GLN A 179 -0.25 8.74 -10.55
N ARG A 180 0.04 7.46 -10.36
CA ARG A 180 1.12 6.71 -11.02
C ARG A 180 0.51 5.59 -11.83
N LYS A 181 0.93 5.46 -13.08
CA LYS A 181 0.55 4.32 -13.93
C LYS A 181 1.41 3.12 -13.52
N TYR A 182 0.77 2.06 -13.08
CA TYR A 182 1.39 0.78 -12.75
C TYR A 182 1.53 -0.12 -13.97
N TYR A 183 0.51 -0.18 -14.81
CA TYR A 183 0.50 -1.03 -15.99
C TYR A 183 0.09 -0.24 -17.23
N ASP A 184 0.87 -0.40 -18.29
CA ASP A 184 0.63 0.14 -19.62
C ASP A 184 0.37 -0.98 -20.62
N THR A 185 -0.88 -1.14 -21.06
CA THR A 185 -1.20 -2.18 -22.06
C THR A 185 -0.70 -1.82 -23.45
N SER A 186 -0.50 -0.53 -23.76
CA SER A 186 -0.11 -0.10 -25.10
C SER A 186 1.31 -0.51 -25.42
N ASP A 187 2.19 -0.37 -24.43
CA ASP A 187 3.61 -0.69 -24.55
C ASP A 187 4.01 -1.97 -23.80
N SER A 188 3.05 -2.64 -23.13
CA SER A 188 3.28 -3.83 -22.29
C SER A 188 4.36 -3.60 -21.21
N PHE A 189 4.30 -2.45 -20.52
CA PHE A 189 5.23 -2.08 -19.45
C PHE A 189 4.57 -2.05 -18.07
N LEU A 190 5.34 -2.42 -17.05
CA LEU A 190 4.97 -2.34 -15.64
C LEU A 190 5.89 -1.38 -14.89
N TYR A 191 5.36 -0.71 -13.87
CA TYR A 191 6.10 0.15 -12.95
C TYR A 191 5.92 -0.35 -11.52
N PRO A 192 6.63 -1.42 -11.11
CA PRO A 192 6.33 -2.16 -9.89
C PRO A 192 6.78 -1.45 -8.60
N TYR A 193 7.71 -0.50 -8.69
CA TYR A 193 8.28 0.17 -7.52
C TYR A 193 7.69 1.57 -7.35
N LEU A 194 6.97 1.78 -6.24
CA LEU A 194 6.45 3.08 -5.84
C LEU A 194 6.99 3.44 -4.47
N THR A 195 7.45 4.67 -4.28
CA THR A 195 7.86 5.17 -2.95
C THR A 195 7.10 6.46 -2.65
N ALA A 196 6.16 6.38 -1.71
CA ALA A 196 5.40 7.52 -1.22
C ALA A 196 6.17 8.22 -0.10
N ILE A 197 6.32 9.54 -0.22
CA ILE A 197 6.89 10.43 0.78
C ILE A 197 5.73 11.20 1.41
N ILE A 198 5.42 10.87 2.66
CA ILE A 198 4.33 11.49 3.41
C ILE A 198 4.89 12.69 4.18
N ASP A 199 4.42 13.88 3.81
CA ASP A 199 4.79 15.13 4.48
C ASP A 199 3.80 15.43 5.60
N VAL A 200 4.34 15.65 6.80
CA VAL A 200 3.56 15.84 8.03
C VAL A 200 3.99 17.12 8.71
N ASP A 201 3.05 17.94 9.14
CA ASP A 201 3.32 19.12 9.97
C ASP A 201 2.46 19.06 11.22
N GLN A 202 3.11 19.02 12.38
CA GLN A 202 2.47 18.88 13.70
C GLN A 202 1.48 17.71 13.76
N GLY A 203 1.82 16.59 13.12
CA GLY A 203 0.99 15.38 13.07
C GLY A 203 -0.16 15.40 12.06
N ILE A 204 -0.30 16.49 11.28
CA ILE A 204 -1.28 16.59 10.20
C ILE A 204 -0.59 16.32 8.87
N VAL A 205 -1.13 15.39 8.09
CA VAL A 205 -0.60 15.11 6.75
C VAL A 205 -0.87 16.32 5.86
N GLN A 206 0.18 16.88 5.27
CA GLN A 206 0.12 18.05 4.39
C GLN A 206 -0.02 17.64 2.93
N GLY A 207 0.67 16.57 2.53
CA GLY A 207 0.66 16.04 1.19
C GLY A 207 1.40 14.71 1.08
N ILE A 208 1.29 14.08 -0.09
CA ILE A 208 2.00 12.85 -0.42
C ILE A 208 2.65 13.05 -1.78
N ALA A 209 3.98 12.94 -1.82
CA ALA A 209 4.77 13.02 -3.04
C ALA A 209 5.35 11.65 -3.41
N TRP A 210 5.71 11.48 -4.67
CA TRP A 210 6.41 10.29 -5.14
C TRP A 210 7.91 10.52 -5.23
N ASP A 211 8.69 9.52 -4.81
CA ASP A 211 10.13 9.52 -5.01
C ASP A 211 10.50 9.26 -6.49
N ASN A 212 11.77 9.52 -6.82
CA ASN A 212 12.31 9.17 -8.12
C ASN A 212 12.62 7.65 -8.20
N ALA A 213 11.65 6.89 -8.71
CA ALA A 213 11.81 5.45 -8.90
C ALA A 213 12.80 5.07 -10.02
N CYS A 214 13.33 6.02 -10.79
CA CYS A 214 14.34 5.69 -11.80
C CYS A 214 15.67 5.20 -11.22
N ILE A 215 15.90 5.36 -9.92
CA ILE A 215 17.06 4.74 -9.28
C ILE A 215 17.07 3.21 -9.42
N PHE A 216 15.92 2.57 -9.65
CA PHE A 216 15.82 1.12 -9.79
C PHE A 216 16.26 0.57 -11.16
N CYS A 217 16.60 1.40 -12.13
CA CYS A 217 17.09 0.93 -13.43
C CYS A 217 17.97 1.93 -14.18
N GLU A 218 18.45 1.50 -15.35
CA GLU A 218 19.14 2.35 -16.31
C GLU A 218 18.22 3.44 -16.88
N GLU A 219 18.81 4.56 -17.31
CA GLU A 219 18.11 5.73 -17.85
C GLU A 219 17.14 5.39 -19.00
N LYS A 220 17.49 4.41 -19.87
CA LYS A 220 16.62 3.97 -20.98
C LYS A 220 15.29 3.31 -20.53
N HIS A 221 15.22 2.90 -19.27
CA HIS A 221 14.03 2.30 -18.65
C HIS A 221 13.30 3.30 -17.72
N CYS A 222 13.82 4.53 -17.58
CA CYS A 222 13.23 5.59 -16.79
C CYS A 222 12.28 6.42 -17.68
N LEU A 223 10.96 6.18 -17.59
CA LEU A 223 9.97 6.90 -18.39
C LEU A 223 8.97 7.65 -17.49
N PRO A 224 8.38 8.77 -17.97
CA PRO A 224 7.28 9.44 -17.28
C PRO A 224 6.10 8.49 -17.05
N ASN A 225 5.62 8.40 -15.82
CA ASN A 225 4.44 7.60 -15.48
C ASN A 225 3.54 8.26 -14.42
N THR A 226 3.69 9.57 -14.21
CA THR A 226 2.86 10.35 -13.28
C THR A 226 1.79 11.12 -14.04
N TYR A 227 0.57 11.09 -13.52
CA TYR A 227 -0.62 11.64 -14.17
C TYR A 227 -1.40 12.54 -13.21
N ASN A 228 -1.99 13.58 -13.79
CA ASN A 228 -2.98 14.42 -13.13
C ASN A 228 -4.28 13.65 -12.92
N PHE A 229 -5.17 14.16 -12.06
CA PHE A 229 -6.50 13.58 -11.80
C PHE A 229 -7.47 13.64 -12.98
N ASN A 230 -7.09 14.23 -14.11
CA ASN A 230 -7.86 14.21 -15.36
C ASN A 230 -7.29 13.21 -16.38
N GLY A 231 -6.34 12.35 -15.96
CA GLY A 231 -5.71 11.34 -16.81
C GLY A 231 -4.63 11.88 -17.76
N THR A 232 -4.32 13.18 -17.72
CA THR A 232 -3.22 13.75 -18.51
C THR A 232 -1.87 13.49 -17.85
N LEU A 233 -0.83 13.27 -18.64
CA LEU A 233 0.54 13.12 -18.15
C LEU A 233 0.98 14.41 -17.44
N ALA A 234 1.50 14.30 -16.22
CA ALA A 234 2.02 15.42 -15.45
C ALA A 234 3.48 15.68 -15.80
N THR A 235 3.88 16.96 -15.86
CA THR A 235 5.29 17.34 -16.00
C THR A 235 5.89 17.77 -14.66
N GLN A 236 7.20 17.61 -14.50
CA GLN A 236 7.89 17.95 -13.26
C GLN A 236 7.73 19.44 -12.89
N GLU A 237 7.68 20.32 -13.89
CA GLU A 237 7.48 21.76 -13.71
C GLU A 237 6.08 22.08 -13.18
N GLN A 238 5.07 21.30 -13.58
CA GLN A 238 3.69 21.50 -13.15
C GLN A 238 3.48 21.09 -11.69
N ILE A 239 4.08 19.96 -11.28
CA ILE A 239 3.74 19.32 -10.00
C ILE A 239 4.86 19.37 -8.95
N GLY A 240 6.03 19.90 -9.32
CA GLY A 240 7.15 20.12 -8.39
C GLY A 240 7.76 18.85 -7.80
N GLN A 241 7.60 17.69 -8.44
CA GLN A 241 8.12 16.40 -7.95
C GLN A 241 8.54 15.49 -9.11
N PRO A 242 9.33 14.43 -8.85
CA PRO A 242 9.69 13.45 -9.87
C PRO A 242 8.46 12.85 -10.55
N VAL A 243 8.48 12.79 -11.87
CA VAL A 243 7.37 12.24 -12.69
C VAL A 243 7.69 10.87 -13.30
N ASN A 244 8.95 10.47 -13.28
CA ASN A 244 9.43 9.27 -13.95
C ASN A 244 9.41 8.04 -13.02
N GLY A 245 9.21 6.88 -13.62
CA GLY A 245 9.23 5.58 -12.99
C GLY A 245 10.13 4.62 -13.75
N CYS A 246 10.63 3.61 -13.03
CA CYS A 246 11.39 2.53 -13.64
C CYS A 246 10.44 1.48 -14.25
N ARG A 247 10.54 1.27 -15.56
CA ARG A 247 9.71 0.31 -16.29
C ARG A 247 10.35 -1.07 -16.36
N VAL A 248 9.51 -2.09 -16.30
CA VAL A 248 9.84 -3.50 -16.55
C VAL A 248 8.93 -4.01 -17.66
N GLU A 249 9.47 -4.78 -18.61
CA GLU A 249 8.66 -5.36 -19.68
C GLU A 249 7.79 -6.50 -19.15
N GLN A 250 6.54 -6.58 -19.60
CA GLN A 250 5.61 -7.63 -19.18
C GLN A 250 6.15 -9.03 -19.44
N LEU A 251 6.87 -9.24 -20.54
CA LEU A 251 7.48 -10.52 -20.84
C LEU A 251 8.57 -10.88 -19.81
N THR A 252 9.40 -9.91 -19.42
CA THR A 252 10.36 -10.09 -18.32
C THR A 252 9.66 -10.46 -17.02
N CYS A 253 8.53 -9.81 -16.70
CA CYS A 253 7.72 -10.16 -15.54
C CYS A 253 7.22 -11.60 -15.55
N LEU A 254 6.68 -12.02 -16.69
CA LEU A 254 6.17 -13.37 -16.92
C LEU A 254 7.25 -14.44 -16.77
N GLU A 255 8.46 -14.15 -17.23
CA GLU A 255 9.60 -15.06 -17.19
C GLU A 255 10.22 -15.18 -15.79
N MET A 256 10.14 -14.11 -14.99
CA MET A 256 10.61 -14.07 -13.60
C MET A 256 9.63 -14.68 -12.61
N LYS A 257 8.41 -15.02 -13.06
CA LYS A 257 7.38 -15.64 -12.24
C LYS A 257 7.80 -17.06 -11.83
N GLY A 258 7.86 -17.30 -10.51
CA GLY A 258 8.16 -18.60 -9.91
C GLY A 258 9.47 -18.68 -9.10
N GLY A 259 10.19 -17.56 -8.94
CA GLY A 259 11.23 -17.42 -7.91
C GLY A 259 10.72 -16.68 -6.67
N ASP A 260 11.49 -16.69 -5.58
CA ASP A 260 11.18 -15.97 -4.33
C ASP A 260 11.13 -14.42 -4.49
N ASN A 261 11.55 -13.90 -5.65
CA ASN A 261 11.63 -12.47 -5.96
C ASN A 261 10.72 -12.13 -7.15
N ASP A 262 9.43 -11.90 -6.89
CA ASP A 262 8.48 -11.42 -7.90
C ASP A 262 8.69 -9.92 -8.14
N VAL A 263 9.62 -9.58 -9.04
CA VAL A 263 9.98 -8.18 -9.36
C VAL A 263 8.82 -7.37 -9.95
N CYS A 264 7.71 -8.04 -10.29
CA CYS A 264 6.53 -7.41 -10.88
C CYS A 264 5.37 -7.32 -9.91
N GLU A 265 5.57 -7.77 -8.67
CA GLU A 265 4.65 -7.44 -7.59
C GLU A 265 4.74 -5.94 -7.30
N LEU A 266 3.62 -5.25 -7.49
CA LEU A 266 3.46 -3.87 -7.08
C LEU A 266 3.80 -3.72 -5.59
N THR A 267 4.87 -2.97 -5.33
CA THR A 267 5.39 -2.72 -3.99
C THR A 267 5.32 -1.23 -3.70
N LEU A 268 4.58 -0.87 -2.65
CA LEU A 268 4.54 0.47 -2.10
C LEU A 268 5.54 0.58 -0.95
N TYR A 269 6.56 1.42 -1.11
CA TYR A 269 7.39 1.88 -0.02
C TYR A 269 6.82 3.17 0.55
N VAL A 270 6.90 3.34 1.86
CA VAL A 270 6.42 4.53 2.57
C VAL A 270 7.53 5.08 3.43
N VAL A 271 7.75 6.39 3.31
CA VAL A 271 8.65 7.16 4.16
C VAL A 271 7.95 8.44 4.63
N TRP A 272 8.47 9.01 5.70
CA TRP A 272 7.89 10.13 6.42
C TRP A 272 8.88 11.29 6.51
N THR A 273 8.39 12.51 6.38
CA THR A 273 9.14 13.76 6.54
C THR A 273 8.33 14.79 7.32
N GLY A 274 8.99 15.84 7.81
CA GLY A 274 8.37 16.93 8.54
C GLY A 274 8.33 16.69 10.06
N THR A 275 7.24 17.07 10.73
CA THR A 275 7.11 16.98 12.20
C THR A 275 5.83 16.25 12.63
N ASP A 276 5.96 15.42 13.66
CA ASP A 276 4.83 14.71 14.27
C ASP A 276 4.02 15.61 15.24
N ALA A 277 2.97 15.06 15.84
CA ALA A 277 2.07 15.80 16.73
C ALA A 277 2.73 16.31 18.03
N ASP A 278 3.91 15.82 18.39
CA ASP A 278 4.71 16.27 19.53
C ASP A 278 5.83 17.23 19.12
N GLY A 279 5.93 17.56 17.82
CA GLY A 279 6.98 18.40 17.26
C GLY A 279 8.30 17.66 17.02
N ASN A 280 8.32 16.33 17.11
CA ASN A 280 9.51 15.55 16.77
C ASN A 280 9.68 15.49 15.25
N VAL A 281 10.92 15.63 14.78
CA VAL A 281 11.23 15.50 13.36
C VAL A 281 11.14 14.04 12.91
N LEU A 282 10.50 13.81 11.78
CA LEU A 282 10.44 12.52 11.06
C LEU A 282 11.60 12.44 10.08
N LEU A 283 12.39 11.37 10.17
CA LEU A 283 13.68 11.17 9.50
C LEU A 283 13.69 9.98 8.54
N SER A 284 12.67 9.12 8.51
CA SER A 284 12.65 7.96 7.60
C SER A 284 12.77 8.33 6.11
N SER A 285 12.43 9.57 5.73
CA SER A 285 12.69 10.08 4.38
C SER A 285 14.17 10.09 4.00
N ASP A 286 15.10 10.12 4.96
CA ASP A 286 16.54 9.99 4.72
C ASP A 286 16.95 8.57 4.26
N SER A 287 16.06 7.60 4.45
CA SER A 287 16.21 6.22 3.99
C SER A 287 15.50 5.96 2.65
N ARG A 288 14.99 7.00 1.96
CA ARG A 288 14.38 6.82 0.64
C ARG A 288 15.44 6.42 -0.38
N PHE A 289 15.03 5.60 -1.35
CA PHE A 289 15.96 5.04 -2.32
C PHE A 289 16.73 6.11 -3.07
N SER A 290 16.07 7.19 -3.53
CA SER A 290 16.74 8.27 -4.26
C SER A 290 17.85 9.00 -3.51
N MET A 291 17.93 8.85 -2.17
CA MET A 291 19.01 9.43 -1.37
C MET A 291 20.28 8.58 -1.36
N PHE A 292 20.20 7.32 -1.77
CA PHE A 292 21.39 6.47 -1.89
C PHE A 292 22.01 6.60 -3.28
N PRO A 293 23.35 6.48 -3.39
CA PRO A 293 24.01 6.40 -4.69
C PRO A 293 23.39 5.25 -5.51
N PRO A 294 23.07 5.48 -6.80
CA PRO A 294 22.37 4.51 -7.63
C PRO A 294 22.99 3.11 -7.55
N ASN A 295 24.32 3.04 -7.56
CA ASN A 295 25.07 1.79 -7.56
C ASN A 295 24.67 0.84 -6.41
N ARG A 296 24.35 1.32 -5.20
CA ARG A 296 24.01 0.44 -4.07
C ARG A 296 22.58 -0.13 -4.13
N VAL A 297 21.65 0.65 -4.68
CA VAL A 297 20.24 0.24 -4.82
C VAL A 297 20.08 -0.59 -6.08
N GLN A 298 20.73 -0.15 -7.16
CA GLN A 298 20.85 -0.90 -8.40
C GLN A 298 21.53 -2.23 -8.12
N GLU A 299 22.67 -2.32 -7.43
CA GLU A 299 23.27 -3.64 -7.12
C GLU A 299 22.26 -4.63 -6.55
N LYS A 300 21.41 -4.28 -5.57
CA LYS A 300 20.40 -5.23 -5.06
C LYS A 300 19.31 -5.60 -6.08
N VAL A 301 18.81 -4.64 -6.83
CA VAL A 301 17.73 -4.85 -7.81
C VAL A 301 18.26 -5.51 -9.08
N THR A 302 19.36 -5.00 -9.60
CA THR A 302 20.18 -5.52 -10.70
C THR A 302 20.75 -6.89 -10.38
N ASP A 303 21.16 -7.22 -9.16
CA ASP A 303 21.55 -8.59 -8.81
C ASP A 303 20.36 -9.52 -8.89
N GLY A 304 19.18 -9.11 -8.38
CA GLY A 304 17.93 -9.86 -8.57
C GLY A 304 17.61 -10.08 -10.05
N TYR A 305 17.72 -9.02 -10.85
CA TYR A 305 17.49 -9.04 -12.30
C TYR A 305 18.51 -9.91 -13.06
N ASN A 306 19.80 -9.72 -12.82
CA ASN A 306 20.89 -10.45 -13.47
C ASN A 306 20.85 -11.93 -13.11
N ASN A 307 20.61 -12.27 -11.84
CA ASN A 307 20.44 -13.66 -11.42
C ASN A 307 19.25 -14.32 -12.13
N ALA A 308 18.17 -13.55 -12.36
CA ALA A 308 17.03 -14.04 -13.11
C ALA A 308 17.34 -14.21 -14.61
N ILE A 309 17.97 -13.22 -15.25
CA ILE A 309 18.42 -13.30 -16.66
C ILE A 309 19.37 -14.48 -16.87
N ASP A 310 20.32 -14.71 -15.97
CA ASP A 310 21.25 -15.84 -16.06
C ASP A 310 20.54 -17.18 -15.88
N THR A 311 19.54 -17.24 -14.99
CA THR A 311 18.67 -18.41 -14.85
C THR A 311 17.89 -18.68 -16.15
N LEU A 312 17.41 -17.64 -16.83
CA LEU A 312 16.70 -17.76 -18.10
C LEU A 312 17.62 -18.24 -19.23
N LYS A 313 18.82 -17.65 -19.37
CA LYS A 313 19.83 -18.11 -20.35
C LYS A 313 20.17 -19.57 -20.15
N LYS A 314 20.34 -20.01 -18.89
CA LYS A 314 20.60 -21.41 -18.55
C LYS A 314 19.45 -22.32 -18.97
N LYS A 315 18.20 -21.94 -18.67
CA LYS A 315 17.00 -22.71 -19.08
C LYS A 315 16.85 -22.77 -20.60
N ALA A 316 17.11 -21.67 -21.31
CA ALA A 316 17.06 -21.63 -22.76
C ALA A 316 18.13 -22.52 -23.41
N GLY A 317 19.35 -22.55 -22.87
CA GLY A 317 20.39 -23.48 -23.29
C GLY A 317 19.97 -24.94 -23.10
N GLN A 318 19.45 -25.29 -21.91
CA GLN A 318 18.97 -26.65 -21.63
C GLN A 318 17.82 -27.08 -22.55
N ALA A 319 16.90 -26.17 -22.88
CA ALA A 319 15.82 -26.44 -23.82
C ALA A 319 16.35 -26.67 -25.24
N LYS A 320 17.33 -25.88 -25.67
CA LYS A 320 18.00 -26.05 -26.97
C LYS A 320 18.70 -27.40 -27.07
N ASP A 321 19.50 -27.75 -26.08
CA ASP A 321 20.23 -29.03 -26.02
C ASP A 321 19.26 -30.23 -26.04
N SER A 322 18.12 -30.11 -25.36
CA SER A 322 17.08 -31.14 -25.35
C SER A 322 16.42 -31.35 -26.71
N VAL A 323 16.21 -30.26 -27.47
CA VAL A 323 15.63 -30.31 -28.82
C VAL A 323 16.65 -30.85 -29.83
N GLU A 324 17.91 -30.41 -29.76
CA GLU A 324 19.00 -30.91 -30.62
C GLU A 324 19.23 -32.41 -30.40
N GLY A 325 19.24 -32.85 -29.13
CA GLY A 325 19.31 -34.27 -28.77
C GLY A 325 18.11 -35.10 -29.26
N ALA A 326 16.90 -34.56 -29.21
CA ALA A 326 15.69 -35.23 -29.70
C ALA A 326 15.66 -35.32 -31.24
N LEU A 327 16.27 -34.37 -31.94
CA LEU A 327 16.34 -34.33 -33.40
C LEU A 327 17.59 -35.02 -33.97
N GLY A 328 18.51 -35.49 -33.12
CA GLY A 328 19.77 -36.10 -33.54
C GLY A 328 20.68 -35.13 -34.29
N LEU A 329 20.54 -33.83 -34.03
CA LEU A 329 21.37 -32.78 -34.61
C LEU A 329 22.55 -32.57 -33.65
N SER A 330 23.75 -32.93 -34.09
CA SER A 330 25.02 -32.70 -33.38
C SER A 330 25.95 -31.83 -34.20
#